data_AF-A0A0G1AG83-F1
#
_entry.id   AF-A0A0G1AG83-F1
#
_cell.length_a   1.000
_cell.length_b   1.000
_cell.length_c   1.000
_cell.angle_alpha   90.00
_cell.angle_beta   90.00
_cell.angle_gamma   90.00
#
_symmetry.space_group_name_H-M   'P 1'
#
loop_
_entity.id
_entity.type
_entity.pdbx_description
1 polymer ?
#
loop_
_entity_poly.entity_id
_entity_poly.type
_entity_poly.pdbx_seq_one_letter_code
_entity_poly.pdbx_strand_id
1 'polypeptide(L)'
;MQDEERVITGLVRARKLAVQFAAAKYNVLERYIYVIQNQEVRGAKFSEISHSVLLDVIMHNGNVERHLIAVDDLKDPKTHEDRVVIIY
;
A
#
# COMPACT_ATOMS: atom_id res chain seq x y z
N MET A 1 4.44 16.42 16.94
CA MET A 1 5.80 15.82 16.85
C MET A 1 5.77 14.29 16.83
N GLN A 2 5.38 13.58 17.91
CA GLN A 2 5.35 12.10 17.88
C GLN A 2 4.33 11.50 16.89
N ASP A 3 3.17 12.14 16.71
CA ASP A 3 2.15 11.66 15.80
C ASP A 3 2.55 11.84 14.33
N GLU A 4 3.12 12.99 13.96
CA GLU A 4 3.59 13.25 12.58
C GLU A 4 4.72 12.29 12.16
N GLU A 5 5.63 11.95 13.07
CA GLU A 5 6.71 11.00 12.80
C GLU A 5 6.16 9.57 12.59
N ARG A 6 5.13 9.17 13.34
CA ARG A 6 4.39 7.92 13.12
C ARG A 6 3.67 7.90 11.79
N VAL A 7 3.03 9.00 11.40
CA VAL A 7 2.34 9.11 10.11
C VAL A 7 3.32 8.97 8.94
N ILE A 8 4.46 9.65 8.99
CA ILE A 8 5.48 9.56 7.94
C ILE A 8 6.03 8.13 7.83
N THR A 9 6.31 7.47 8.95
CA THR A 9 6.85 6.10 8.96
C THR A 9 5.83 5.06 8.46
N GLY A 10 4.56 5.17 8.86
CA GLY A 10 3.48 4.30 8.37
C GLY A 10 3.22 4.45 6.88
N LEU A 11 3.21 5.69 6.38
CA LEU A 11 2.98 6.01 4.97
C LEU A 11 4.11 5.52 4.06
N VAL A 12 5.37 5.59 4.51
CA VAL A 12 6.53 5.02 3.81
C VAL A 12 6.45 3.49 3.78
N ARG A 13 6.05 2.87 4.89
CA ARG A 13 5.90 1.42 4.99
C ARG A 13 4.77 0.90 4.09
N ALA A 14 3.61 1.54 4.13
CA ALA A 14 2.46 1.22 3.30
C ALA A 14 2.81 1.29 1.80
N ARG A 15 3.54 2.32 1.38
CA ARG A 15 4.04 2.44 0.01
C ARG A 15 4.89 1.24 -0.39
N LYS A 16 5.85 0.85 0.45
CA LYS A 16 6.74 -0.28 0.17
C LYS A 16 5.96 -1.60 0.03
N LEU A 17 5.04 -1.86 0.97
CA LEU A 17 4.20 -3.06 0.94
C LEU A 17 3.29 -3.10 -0.28
N ALA A 18 2.68 -1.98 -0.65
CA ALA A 18 1.82 -1.88 -1.83
C ALA A 18 2.59 -2.17 -3.13
N VAL A 19 3.82 -1.66 -3.26
CA VAL A 19 4.69 -1.93 -4.42
C VAL A 19 5.10 -3.40 -4.47
N GLN A 20 5.55 -3.98 -3.36
CA GLN A 20 5.93 -5.40 -3.29
C GLN A 20 4.75 -6.32 -3.63
N PHE A 21 3.57 -5.98 -3.10
CA PHE A 21 2.34 -6.68 -3.41
C PHE A 21 2.02 -6.62 -4.90
N ALA A 22 2.05 -5.43 -5.51
CA ALA A 22 1.76 -5.25 -6.93
C ALA A 22 2.80 -5.98 -7.81
N ALA A 23 4.09 -5.94 -7.45
CA ALA A 23 5.14 -6.67 -8.17
C ALA A 23 4.87 -8.18 -8.17
N ALA A 24 4.53 -8.74 -7.01
CA ALA A 24 4.22 -10.17 -6.88
C ALA A 24 2.92 -10.56 -7.61
N LYS A 25 1.85 -9.77 -7.45
CA LYS A 25 0.54 -10.05 -8.05
C LYS A 25 0.54 -9.97 -9.57
N TYR A 26 1.13 -8.92 -10.11
CA TYR A 26 1.11 -8.65 -11.55
C TYR A 26 2.33 -9.24 -12.27
N ASN A 27 3.24 -9.88 -11.52
CA ASN A 27 4.47 -10.47 -12.03
C ASN A 27 5.30 -9.46 -12.85
N VAL A 28 5.45 -8.25 -12.31
CA VAL A 28 6.24 -7.16 -12.90
C VAL A 28 7.35 -6.75 -11.94
N LEU A 29 8.43 -6.20 -12.49
CA LEU A 29 9.50 -5.62 -11.68
C LEU A 29 9.03 -4.31 -11.03
N GLU A 30 9.54 -4.01 -9.83
CA GLU A 30 9.17 -2.78 -9.10
C GLU A 30 9.40 -1.49 -9.89
N ARG A 31 10.39 -1.48 -10.80
CA ARG A 31 10.65 -0.33 -11.69
C ARG A 31 9.52 0.00 -12.66
N TYR A 32 8.56 -0.91 -12.85
CA TYR A 32 7.38 -0.73 -13.68
C TYR A 32 6.14 -0.35 -12.85
N ILE A 33 6.32 -0.02 -11.58
CA ILE A 33 5.26 0.36 -10.65
C ILE A 33 5.50 1.80 -10.22
N TYR A 34 4.54 2.67 -10.53
CA TYR A 34 4.61 4.08 -10.23
C TYR A 34 3.62 4.41 -9.13
N VAL A 35 4.12 4.91 -7.99
CA VAL A 35 3.27 5.39 -6.90
C VAL A 35 2.78 6.79 -7.26
N ILE A 36 1.48 6.91 -7.46
CA ILE A 36 0.84 8.16 -7.86
C ILE A 36 0.45 8.98 -6.63
N GLN A 37 -0.12 8.32 -5.62
CA GLN A 37 -0.59 8.98 -4.40
C GLN A 37 -0.57 7.99 -3.24
N ASN A 38 -0.37 8.49 -2.03
CA ASN A 38 -0.65 7.77 -0.80
C ASN A 38 -1.26 8.70 0.25
N GLN A 39 -2.21 8.19 1.02
CA GLN A 39 -2.92 8.97 2.05
C GLN A 39 -3.46 8.05 3.14
N GLU A 40 -3.61 8.56 4.36
CA GLU A 40 -4.36 7.87 5.42
C GLU A 40 -5.81 7.65 5.01
N VAL A 41 -6.39 6.54 5.43
CA VAL A 41 -7.81 6.24 5.29
C VAL A 41 -8.37 5.88 6.64
N ARG A 42 -9.50 6.49 7.00
CA ARG A 42 -10.20 6.25 8.28
C ARG A 42 -11.59 5.71 8.02
N GLY A 43 -12.03 4.72 8.80
CA GLY A 43 -13.40 4.22 8.78
C GLY A 43 -13.53 2.82 9.35
N ALA A 44 -14.73 2.42 9.79
CA ALA A 44 -14.94 1.19 10.58
C ALA A 44 -14.52 -0.14 9.91
N LYS A 45 -14.32 -0.18 8.59
CA LYS A 45 -13.80 -1.35 7.86
C LYS A 45 -12.28 -1.39 7.77
N PHE A 46 -11.62 -0.25 7.95
CA PHE A 46 -10.17 -0.11 7.98
C PHE A 46 -9.73 0.10 9.43
N SER A 47 -8.48 -0.24 9.74
CA SER A 47 -7.92 0.19 11.00
C SER A 47 -7.85 1.72 11.07
N GLU A 48 -7.76 2.28 12.29
CA GLU A 48 -7.57 3.73 12.46
C GLU A 48 -6.25 4.25 11.85
N ILE A 49 -5.31 3.34 11.55
CA ILE A 49 -3.97 3.61 11.03
C ILE A 49 -3.75 3.02 9.64
N SER A 50 -4.83 2.88 8.86
CA SER A 50 -4.73 2.36 7.50
C SER A 50 -4.30 3.44 6.51
N HIS A 51 -3.60 2.99 5.48
CA HIS A 51 -3.10 3.84 4.40
C HIS A 51 -3.63 3.31 3.07
N SER A 52 -3.98 4.20 2.16
CA SER A 52 -4.23 3.87 0.76
C SER A 52 -3.07 4.32 -0.10
N VAL A 53 -2.72 3.51 -1.09
CA VAL A 53 -1.66 3.76 -2.06
C VAL A 53 -2.23 3.54 -3.45
N LEU A 54 -2.25 4.59 -4.26
CA LEU A 54 -2.62 4.57 -5.66
C LEU A 54 -1.36 4.32 -6.49
N LEU A 55 -1.41 3.29 -7.34
CA LEU A 55 -0.31 2.84 -8.18
C LEU A 55 -0.74 2.75 -9.65
N ASP A 56 0.16 3.06 -10.56
CA ASP A 56 0.08 2.65 -11.97
C ASP A 56 1.09 1.52 -12.21
N VAL A 57 0.63 0.41 -12.78
CA VAL A 57 1.42 -0.79 -13.05
C VAL A 57 1.53 -0.98 -14.55
N ILE A 58 2.75 -0.97 -15.08
CA ILE A 58 3.03 -1.21 -16.50
C ILE A 58 3.20 -2.72 -16.71
N MET A 59 2.25 -3.33 -17.40
CA MET A 59 2.22 -4.74 -17.72
C MET A 59 3.16 -5.08 -18.88
N HIS A 60 3.51 -6.36 -19.05
CA HIS A 60 4.44 -6.82 -20.10
C HIS A 60 3.98 -6.51 -21.53
N ASN A 61 2.68 -6.33 -21.76
CA ASN A 61 2.11 -5.94 -23.05
C ASN A 61 2.11 -4.42 -23.29
N GLY A 62 2.67 -3.62 -22.36
CA GLY A 62 2.68 -2.17 -22.41
C GLY A 62 1.41 -1.50 -21.90
N ASN A 63 0.39 -2.26 -21.48
CA ASN A 63 -0.80 -1.69 -20.86
C ASN A 63 -0.45 -1.15 -19.47
N VAL A 64 -1.07 -0.02 -19.13
CA VAL A 64 -0.98 0.57 -17.80
C VAL A 64 -2.30 0.34 -17.07
N GLU A 65 -2.24 -0.34 -15.94
CA GLU A 65 -3.39 -0.53 -15.06
C GLU A 65 -3.22 0.28 -13.77
N ARG A 66 -4.29 0.95 -13.35
CA ARG A 66 -4.31 1.76 -12.12
C ARG A 66 -4.95 0.96 -10.99
N HIS A 67 -4.31 0.92 -9.84
CA HIS A 67 -4.77 0.18 -8.67
C HIS A 67 -4.70 1.01 -7.40
N LEU A 68 -5.78 0.95 -6.61
CA LEU A 68 -5.80 1.47 -5.26
C LEU A 68 -5.62 0.30 -4.28
N ILE A 69 -4.59 0.37 -3.45
CA ILE A 69 -4.27 -0.66 -2.46
C ILE A 69 -4.40 -0.06 -1.06
N ALA A 70 -5.18 -0.70 -0.18
CA ALA A 70 -5.19 -0.35 1.23
C ALA A 70 -4.21 -1.24 2.01
N VAL A 71 -3.50 -0.63 2.94
CA VAL A 71 -2.52 -1.29 3.80
C VAL A 71 -2.85 -0.90 5.22
N ASP A 72 -3.15 -1.90 6.05
CA ASP A 72 -3.30 -1.70 7.48
C ASP A 72 -1.90 -1.72 8.11
N ASP A 73 -1.49 -0.60 8.72
CA ASP A 73 -0.23 -0.54 9.49
C ASP A 73 -0.38 -1.12 10.90
N LEU A 74 -1.34 -2.04 11.06
CA LEU A 74 -1.43 -2.87 12.25
C LEU A 74 -0.52 -4.07 12.04
N LYS A 75 0.55 -4.15 12.82
CA LYS A 75 1.12 -5.46 13.13
C LYS A 75 0.04 -6.25 13.84
N ASP A 76 -0.35 -7.38 13.28
CA ASP A 76 -1.21 -8.32 13.98
C ASP A 76 -0.56 -8.62 15.36
N PRO A 77 -1.25 -8.40 16.48
CA PRO A 77 -0.65 -8.61 17.80
C PRO A 77 -0.31 -10.08 18.08
N LYS A 78 -0.82 -11.02 17.28
CA LYS A 78 -0.53 -12.45 17.39
C LYS A 78 0.53 -12.92 16.38
N THR A 79 0.51 -12.41 15.15
CA THR A 79 1.44 -12.88 14.10
C THR A 79 2.58 -11.88 13.81
N HIS A 80 2.47 -10.65 14.28
CA HIS A 80 3.35 -9.52 13.94
C HIS A 80 3.45 -9.23 12.42
N GLU A 81 2.51 -9.75 11.63
CA GLU A 81 2.48 -9.59 10.18
C GLU A 81 1.68 -8.35 9.77
N ASP A 82 2.07 -7.79 8.62
CA ASP A 82 1.37 -6.69 7.98
C ASP A 82 0.19 -7.21 7.17
N ARG A 83 -0.97 -6.56 7.28
CA ARG A 83 -2.16 -6.91 6.51
C ARG A 83 -2.33 -5.95 5.34
N VAL A 84 -2.22 -6.47 4.12
CA VAL A 84 -2.50 -5.74 2.88
C VAL A 84 -3.90 -6.12 2.41
N VAL A 85 -4.79 -5.14 2.29
CA VAL A 85 -6.17 -5.33 1.84
C VAL A 85 -6.38 -4.58 0.53
N ILE A 86 -6.68 -5.31 -0.54
CA ILE A 86 -6.92 -4.68 -1.84
C ILE A 86 -8.41 -4.42 -1.95
N ILE A 87 -8.76 -3.18 -2.31
CA ILE A 87 -10.13 -2.79 -2.60
C ILE A 87 -10.19 -2.56 -4.11
N TYR A 88 -11.14 -3.18 -4.77
CA TYR A 88 -11.46 -2.96 -6.18
C TYR A 88 -12.60 -1.96 -6.32
#